data_AF-A0A0F9PSG3-F1
#
_entry.id   AF-A0A0F9PSG3-F1
#
_cell.length_a   1.000
_cell.length_b   1.000
_cell.length_c   1.000
_cell.angle_alpha   90.00
_cell.angle_beta   90.00
_cell.angle_gamma   90.00
#
_symmetry.space_group_name_H-M   'P 1'
#
loop_
_entity.id
_entity.type
_entity.pdbx_description
1 polymer ?
#
loop_
_entity_poly.entity_id
_entity_poly.type
_entity_poly.pdbx_seq_one_letter_code
_entity_poly.pdbx_strand_id
1 'polypeptide(L)'
;PMNELVKPLEKNQSQAKRKARDVKRLIEEGRFNVAFGVFKGFEELFNTLTEQYQQPLVNMKAELEAQLADAKDWQKYAAAPKREALLEEVSVLVSEECTDPQQRAEQVKVLRKRWNELGRLDTDEEKQQGVQFDEKIELLFAPCRSYFAEQEVQREASKAQRESIISDMHALHLQPTAEDDFDWKQYESQYNRLNKAWRSVGKVDPKTYRTLNDRYKSEQQQVLALLNAFHKSNAALKNELVEKAQQLSQSDDLAAACQELKQMQQQWQTIGFAGLKAENALWQKFRQFNDETFTKRSSEFEQQKLEQNESDKQAVAELAELEAALSDVNQRAQLHDLETKVKGYTQFRSLAPKVTKLLAAIDDKLALLTSKSEQANLDALITALENNEALPSQYQAPLKTALNTDQLITRMEILANVSSTDKSLRMAEQVAMLDDKHRGEHADLNYYLKQLLALSAGSVEPDTLTRLKATLAA
;
A
#
# COMPACT_ATOMS: atom_id res chain seq x y z
N PRO A 1 91.94 -43.16 5.56
CA PRO A 1 91.31 -43.40 6.89
C PRO A 1 91.59 -42.30 7.94
N MET A 2 92.86 -41.91 8.21
CA MET A 2 93.15 -40.89 9.25
C MET A 2 92.59 -39.48 8.94
N ASN A 3 92.53 -39.09 7.66
CA ASN A 3 92.09 -37.75 7.25
C ASN A 3 90.56 -37.52 7.38
N GLU A 4 89.76 -38.59 7.52
CA GLU A 4 88.31 -38.49 7.73
C GLU A 4 87.95 -38.33 9.21
N LEU A 5 88.82 -38.79 10.12
CA LEU A 5 88.64 -38.68 11.57
C LEU A 5 89.06 -37.31 12.13
N VAL A 6 89.91 -36.57 11.40
CA VAL A 6 90.42 -35.25 11.81
C VAL A 6 89.46 -34.10 11.48
N LYS A 7 88.74 -34.18 10.35
CA LYS A 7 87.80 -33.13 9.91
C LYS A 7 86.71 -32.78 10.95
N PRO A 8 86.10 -33.75 11.67
CA PRO A 8 85.16 -33.45 12.74
C PRO A 8 85.81 -32.73 13.93
N LEU A 9 87.04 -33.08 14.29
CA LEU A 9 87.78 -32.46 15.40
C LEU A 9 88.15 -31.00 15.08
N GLU A 10 88.61 -30.72 13.87
CA GLU A 10 88.90 -29.35 13.40
C GLU A 10 87.63 -28.48 13.36
N LYS A 11 86.52 -29.06 12.89
CA LYS A 11 85.21 -28.40 12.87
C LYS A 11 84.74 -28.07 14.28
N ASN A 12 84.80 -29.03 15.21
CA ASN A 12 84.40 -28.83 16.61
C ASN A 12 85.30 -27.81 17.32
N GLN A 13 86.61 -27.83 17.06
CA GLN A 13 87.54 -26.85 17.62
C GLN A 13 87.24 -25.43 17.12
N SER A 14 86.95 -25.26 15.83
CA SER A 14 86.56 -23.96 15.25
C SER A 14 85.22 -23.46 15.83
N GLN A 15 84.24 -24.35 15.99
CA GLN A 15 82.97 -24.03 16.63
C GLN A 15 83.14 -23.66 18.12
N ALA A 16 84.00 -24.36 18.85
CA ALA A 16 84.34 -24.02 20.23
C ALA A 16 84.95 -22.62 20.32
N LYS A 17 85.93 -22.28 19.46
CA LYS A 17 86.51 -20.92 19.40
C LYS A 17 85.48 -19.84 19.11
N ARG A 18 84.48 -20.15 18.26
CA ARG A 18 83.37 -19.22 17.99
C ARG A 18 82.50 -19.01 19.22
N LYS A 19 82.05 -20.11 19.86
CA LYS A 19 81.26 -20.03 21.09
C LYS A 19 81.98 -19.30 22.21
N ALA A 20 83.28 -19.54 22.38
CA ALA A 20 84.08 -18.87 23.40
C ALA A 20 84.16 -17.34 23.18
N ARG A 21 84.25 -16.88 21.93
CA ARG A 21 84.12 -15.45 21.58
C ARG A 21 82.72 -14.89 21.85
N ASP A 22 81.69 -15.69 21.55
CA ASP A 22 80.31 -15.30 21.83
C ASP A 22 80.06 -15.19 23.35
N VAL A 23 80.61 -16.10 24.18
CA VAL A 23 80.54 -16.02 25.64
C VAL A 23 81.18 -14.72 26.13
N LYS A 24 82.40 -14.40 25.68
CA LYS A 24 83.09 -13.16 26.08
C LYS A 24 82.27 -11.91 25.74
N ARG A 25 81.74 -11.84 24.52
CA ARG A 25 80.86 -10.74 24.09
C ARG A 25 79.60 -10.64 24.96
N LEU A 26 78.97 -11.77 25.30
CA LEU A 26 77.77 -11.78 26.14
C LEU A 26 78.05 -11.36 27.59
N ILE A 27 79.23 -11.67 28.12
CA ILE A 27 79.68 -11.19 29.44
C ILE A 27 79.88 -9.66 29.40
N GLU A 28 80.55 -9.14 28.37
CA GLU A 28 80.76 -7.69 28.16
C GLU A 28 79.42 -6.93 27.98
N GLU A 29 78.44 -7.54 27.31
CA GLU A 29 77.07 -7.02 27.15
C GLU A 29 76.20 -7.16 28.42
N GLY A 30 76.70 -7.78 29.49
CA GLY A 30 75.96 -8.03 30.73
C GLY A 30 74.85 -9.10 30.63
N ARG A 31 74.85 -9.90 29.55
CA ARG A 31 73.86 -10.96 29.26
C ARG A 31 74.27 -12.31 29.86
N PHE A 32 74.49 -12.33 31.17
CA PHE A 32 75.09 -13.47 31.87
C PHE A 32 74.32 -14.79 31.70
N ASN A 33 72.98 -14.78 31.75
CA ASN A 33 72.15 -15.98 31.54
C ASN A 33 72.39 -16.67 30.19
N VAL A 34 72.58 -15.87 29.13
CA VAL A 34 72.88 -16.39 27.79
C VAL A 34 74.35 -16.83 27.73
N ALA A 35 75.26 -16.09 28.37
CA ALA A 35 76.68 -16.43 28.45
C ALA A 35 76.91 -17.81 29.10
N PHE A 36 76.25 -18.12 30.22
CA PHE A 36 76.32 -19.44 30.86
C PHE A 36 75.84 -20.57 29.94
N GLY A 37 74.77 -20.34 29.16
CA GLY A 37 74.24 -21.32 28.22
C GLY A 37 75.18 -21.58 27.04
N VAL A 38 75.76 -20.52 26.47
CA VAL A 38 76.73 -20.65 25.38
C VAL A 38 78.04 -21.29 25.87
N PHE A 39 78.44 -21.00 27.11
CA PHE A 39 79.62 -21.60 27.75
C PHE A 39 79.46 -23.11 27.96
N LYS A 40 78.29 -23.59 28.41
CA LYS A 40 78.00 -25.03 28.46
C LYS A 40 78.18 -25.71 27.10
N GLY A 41 77.69 -25.08 26.03
CA GLY A 41 77.88 -25.58 24.66
C GLY A 41 79.33 -25.49 24.18
N PHE A 42 80.15 -24.59 24.75
CA PHE A 42 81.59 -24.59 24.54
C PHE A 42 82.26 -25.75 25.28
N GLU A 43 81.88 -26.02 26.54
CA GLU A 43 82.39 -27.15 27.32
C GLU A 43 82.07 -28.50 26.69
N GLU A 44 80.83 -28.68 26.18
CA GLU A 44 80.44 -29.89 25.46
C GLU A 44 81.33 -30.12 24.23
N LEU A 45 81.58 -29.08 23.42
CA LEU A 45 82.49 -29.19 22.28
C LEU A 45 83.93 -29.44 22.73
N PHE A 46 84.41 -28.73 23.76
CA PHE A 46 85.75 -28.89 24.31
C PHE A 46 86.00 -30.32 24.78
N ASN A 47 85.03 -30.94 25.45
CA ASN A 47 85.12 -32.32 25.95
C ASN A 47 85.12 -33.38 24.83
N THR A 48 84.64 -33.04 23.62
CA THR A 48 84.72 -33.94 22.45
C THR A 48 86.06 -33.91 21.73
N LEU A 49 86.95 -32.96 22.07
CA LEU A 49 88.25 -32.81 21.44
C LEU A 49 89.31 -33.68 22.13
N THR A 50 90.31 -34.14 21.36
CA THR A 50 91.51 -34.78 21.91
C THR A 50 92.46 -33.74 22.49
N GLU A 51 93.39 -34.17 23.35
CA GLU A 51 94.31 -33.31 24.11
C GLU A 51 95.06 -32.29 23.23
N GLN A 52 95.52 -32.71 22.05
CA GLN A 52 96.19 -31.84 21.08
C GLN A 52 95.29 -30.69 20.58
N TYR A 53 93.99 -30.95 20.38
CA TYR A 53 93.03 -29.95 19.93
C TYR A 53 92.42 -29.15 21.08
N GLN A 54 92.49 -29.65 22.32
CA GLN A 54 92.09 -28.93 23.52
C GLN A 54 93.10 -27.86 23.93
N GLN A 55 94.41 -28.11 23.79
CA GLN A 55 95.45 -27.21 24.32
C GLN A 55 95.29 -25.73 23.96
N PRO A 56 94.98 -25.36 22.69
CA PRO A 56 94.77 -23.96 22.32
C PRO A 56 93.55 -23.29 22.99
N LEU A 57 92.67 -24.07 23.61
CA LEU A 57 91.43 -23.64 24.25
C LEU A 57 91.49 -23.68 25.77
N VAL A 58 92.49 -24.34 26.38
CA VAL A 58 92.58 -24.53 27.84
C VAL A 58 92.64 -23.19 28.58
N ASN A 59 93.53 -22.28 28.15
CA ASN A 59 93.65 -20.96 28.79
C ASN A 59 92.38 -20.12 28.59
N MET A 60 91.78 -20.19 27.39
CA MET A 60 90.54 -19.48 27.09
C MET A 60 89.37 -20.03 27.92
N LYS A 61 89.32 -21.34 28.14
CA LYS A 61 88.36 -21.98 29.03
C LYS A 61 88.50 -21.45 30.46
N ALA A 62 89.72 -21.49 31.02
CA ALA A 62 89.98 -21.01 32.38
C ALA A 62 89.65 -19.51 32.57
N GLU A 63 89.96 -18.65 31.59
CA GLU A 63 89.62 -17.22 31.62
C GLU A 63 88.09 -17.02 31.63
N LEU A 64 87.36 -17.73 30.77
CA LEU A 64 85.90 -17.66 30.71
C LEU A 64 85.25 -18.23 31.97
N GLU A 65 85.79 -19.31 32.54
CA GLU A 65 85.31 -19.88 33.81
C GLU A 65 85.44 -18.89 34.97
N ALA A 66 86.58 -18.20 35.09
CA ALA A 66 86.79 -17.19 36.11
C ALA A 66 85.83 -16.00 35.94
N GLN A 67 85.71 -15.46 34.72
CA GLN A 67 84.80 -14.34 34.43
C GLN A 67 83.33 -14.71 34.68
N LEU A 68 82.93 -15.94 34.37
CA LEU A 68 81.59 -16.44 34.63
C LEU A 68 81.35 -16.72 36.11
N ALA A 69 82.36 -17.17 36.87
CA ALA A 69 82.25 -17.34 38.32
C ALA A 69 82.04 -15.99 39.02
N ASP A 70 82.83 -14.97 38.66
CA ASP A 70 82.67 -13.62 39.20
C ASP A 70 81.29 -13.03 38.85
N ALA A 71 80.86 -13.20 37.59
CA ALA A 71 79.54 -12.77 37.14
C ALA A 71 78.40 -13.51 37.87
N LYS A 72 78.60 -14.80 38.19
CA LYS A 72 77.64 -15.63 38.92
C LYS A 72 77.46 -15.13 40.35
N ASP A 73 78.55 -14.81 41.04
CA ASP A 73 78.50 -14.30 42.41
C ASP A 73 77.87 -12.90 42.47
N TRP A 74 78.20 -12.04 41.51
CA TRP A 74 77.54 -10.74 41.34
C TRP A 74 76.04 -10.88 41.07
N GLN A 75 75.65 -11.80 40.19
CA GLN A 75 74.25 -12.06 39.87
C GLN A 75 73.48 -12.56 41.11
N LYS A 76 74.08 -13.44 41.91
CA LYS A 76 73.48 -13.94 43.16
C LYS A 76 73.20 -12.81 44.14
N TYR A 77 74.19 -11.95 44.39
CA TYR A 77 74.04 -10.82 45.30
C TYR A 77 73.02 -9.78 44.81
N ALA A 78 73.03 -9.46 43.51
CA ALA A 78 72.12 -8.48 42.94
C ALA A 78 70.68 -8.99 42.72
N ALA A 79 70.49 -10.31 42.56
CA ALA A 79 69.20 -10.93 42.29
C ALA A 79 68.41 -11.24 43.56
N ALA A 80 69.06 -11.61 44.67
CA ALA A 80 68.40 -11.95 45.92
C ALA A 80 67.36 -10.91 46.41
N PRO A 81 67.70 -9.62 46.61
CA PRO A 81 66.74 -8.61 47.05
C PRO A 81 65.66 -8.33 45.99
N LYS A 82 65.97 -8.54 44.70
CA LYS A 82 65.01 -8.35 43.61
C LYS A 82 64.00 -9.49 43.54
N ARG A 83 64.37 -10.72 43.89
CA ARG A 83 63.45 -11.87 43.97
C ARG A 83 62.48 -11.67 45.12
N GLU A 84 62.96 -11.23 46.27
CA GLU A 84 62.10 -10.89 47.42
C GLU A 84 61.13 -9.76 47.09
N ALA A 85 61.62 -8.66 46.50
CA ALA A 85 60.77 -7.56 46.06
C ALA A 85 59.72 -7.99 45.02
N LEU A 86 60.08 -8.87 44.09
CA LEU A 86 59.16 -9.38 43.07
C LEU A 86 58.13 -10.33 43.68
N LEU A 87 58.51 -11.18 44.64
CA LEU A 87 57.57 -12.02 45.38
C LEU A 87 56.56 -11.19 46.16
N GLU A 88 56.98 -10.08 46.74
CA GLU A 88 56.10 -9.15 47.45
C GLU A 88 55.16 -8.40 46.49
N GLU A 89 55.68 -7.93 45.36
CA GLU A 89 54.88 -7.33 44.29
C GLU A 89 53.77 -8.29 43.82
N VAL A 90 54.10 -9.57 43.60
CA VAL A 90 53.10 -10.58 43.23
C VAL A 90 52.13 -10.85 44.39
N SER A 91 52.58 -10.88 45.65
CA SER A 91 51.67 -11.02 46.82
C SER A 91 50.60 -9.94 46.82
N VAL A 92 51.01 -8.68 46.65
CA VAL A 92 50.11 -7.52 46.63
C VAL A 92 49.12 -7.67 45.48
N LEU A 93 49.60 -7.99 44.28
CA LEU A 93 48.76 -8.16 43.10
C LEU A 93 47.76 -9.31 43.23
N VAL A 94 48.11 -10.40 43.94
CA VAL A 94 47.18 -11.52 44.22
C VAL A 94 46.08 -11.11 45.19
N SER A 95 46.36 -10.19 46.11
CA SER A 95 45.36 -9.68 47.06
C SER A 95 44.38 -8.67 46.43
N GLU A 96 44.74 -8.10 45.28
CA GLU A 96 43.88 -7.19 44.52
C GLU A 96 42.86 -7.95 43.65
N GLU A 97 41.62 -7.45 43.60
CA GLU A 97 40.61 -8.01 42.72
C GLU A 97 40.98 -7.86 41.23
N CYS A 98 40.68 -8.89 40.43
CA CYS A 98 40.92 -8.86 39.00
C CYS A 98 39.78 -8.16 38.26
N THR A 99 39.91 -6.85 38.00
CA THR A 99 38.96 -6.05 37.22
C THR A 99 39.11 -6.23 35.71
N ASP A 100 40.33 -6.41 35.21
CA ASP A 100 40.63 -6.66 33.79
C ASP A 100 41.48 -7.94 33.61
N PRO A 101 40.85 -9.07 33.23
CA PRO A 101 41.54 -10.33 33.00
C PRO A 101 42.58 -10.31 31.85
N GLN A 102 42.42 -9.43 30.85
CA GLN A 102 43.37 -9.33 29.73
C GLN A 102 44.62 -8.57 30.15
N GLN A 103 44.46 -7.44 30.84
CA GLN A 103 45.58 -6.69 31.39
C GLN A 103 46.35 -7.53 32.42
N ARG A 104 45.63 -8.26 33.29
CA ARG A 104 46.22 -9.15 34.30
C ARG A 104 47.05 -10.26 33.66
N ALA A 105 46.59 -10.85 32.55
CA ALA A 105 47.36 -11.85 31.81
C ALA A 105 48.66 -11.28 31.22
N GLU A 106 48.67 -10.02 30.77
CA GLU A 106 49.87 -9.36 30.27
C GLU A 106 50.86 -9.03 31.42
N GLN A 107 50.34 -8.58 32.57
CA GLN A 107 51.15 -8.39 33.78
C GLN A 107 51.84 -9.69 34.20
N VAL A 108 51.12 -10.82 34.20
CA VAL A 108 51.68 -12.15 34.50
C VAL A 108 52.84 -12.49 33.56
N LYS A 109 52.73 -12.19 32.25
CA LYS A 109 53.84 -12.42 31.30
C LYS A 109 55.07 -11.55 31.64
N VAL A 110 54.86 -10.29 31.98
CA VAL A 110 55.94 -9.36 32.36
C VAL A 110 56.61 -9.84 33.65
N LEU A 111 55.85 -10.26 34.66
CA LEU A 111 56.35 -10.79 35.92
C LEU A 111 57.18 -12.07 35.69
N ARG A 112 56.67 -13.02 34.90
CA ARG A 112 57.43 -14.23 34.52
C ARG A 112 58.73 -13.89 33.79
N LYS A 113 58.71 -12.89 32.89
CA LYS A 113 59.92 -12.42 32.20
C LYS A 113 60.94 -11.82 33.18
N ARG A 114 60.49 -10.93 34.08
CA ARG A 114 61.33 -10.32 35.13
C ARG A 114 61.93 -11.39 36.04
N TRP A 115 61.15 -12.39 36.44
CA TRP A 115 61.62 -13.52 37.25
C TRP A 115 62.72 -14.31 36.53
N ASN A 116 62.51 -14.65 35.26
CA ASN A 116 63.50 -15.38 34.45
C ASN A 116 64.81 -14.58 34.23
N GLU A 117 64.73 -13.24 34.18
CA GLU A 117 65.90 -12.38 34.07
C GLU A 117 66.79 -12.41 35.33
N LEU A 118 66.23 -12.74 36.50
CA LEU A 118 66.98 -12.86 37.77
C LEU A 118 67.89 -14.10 37.81
N GLY A 119 67.81 -14.99 36.82
CA GLY A 119 68.76 -16.08 36.63
C GLY A 119 68.48 -17.34 37.45
N ARG A 120 69.50 -18.20 37.57
CA ARG A 120 69.37 -19.54 38.15
C ARG A 120 69.13 -19.52 39.66
N LEU A 121 68.48 -20.58 40.13
CA LEU A 121 68.17 -20.86 41.53
C LEU A 121 69.08 -22.00 41.99
N ASP A 122 70.16 -21.66 42.68
CA ASP A 122 71.22 -22.59 43.04
C ASP A 122 71.09 -23.06 44.50
N THR A 123 70.57 -22.21 45.40
CA THR A 123 70.31 -22.59 46.80
C THR A 123 68.90 -23.16 47.00
N ASP A 124 68.70 -23.90 48.09
CA ASP A 124 67.38 -24.46 48.39
C ASP A 124 66.36 -23.36 48.76
N GLU A 125 66.83 -22.26 49.37
CA GLU A 125 66.02 -21.07 49.62
C GLU A 125 65.55 -20.42 48.31
N GLU A 126 66.42 -20.26 47.32
CA GLU A 126 66.08 -19.72 46.00
C GLU A 126 65.09 -20.62 45.25
N LYS A 127 65.26 -21.95 45.35
CA LYS A 127 64.29 -22.91 44.80
C LYS A 127 62.93 -22.77 45.47
N GLN A 128 62.89 -22.61 46.79
CA GLN A 128 61.64 -22.38 47.53
C GLN A 128 60.97 -21.07 47.12
N GLN A 129 61.75 -19.99 46.92
CA GLN A 129 61.25 -18.73 46.37
C GLN A 129 60.66 -18.92 44.96
N GLY A 130 61.26 -19.77 44.12
CA GLY A 130 60.72 -20.17 42.82
C GLY A 130 59.36 -20.85 42.93
N VAL A 131 59.22 -21.82 43.83
CA VAL A 131 57.95 -22.51 44.08
C VAL A 131 56.88 -21.51 44.54
N GLN A 132 57.20 -20.63 45.50
CA GLN A 132 56.28 -19.60 45.97
C GLN A 132 55.87 -18.61 44.87
N PHE A 133 56.81 -18.24 43.99
CA PHE A 133 56.52 -17.37 42.86
C PHE A 133 55.53 -18.05 41.90
N ASP A 134 55.78 -19.31 41.53
CA ASP A 134 54.91 -20.06 40.63
C ASP A 134 53.50 -20.25 41.22
N GLU A 135 53.39 -20.61 42.50
CA GLU A 135 52.11 -20.71 43.20
C GLU A 135 51.31 -19.40 43.16
N LYS A 136 51.96 -18.28 43.49
CA LYS A 136 51.30 -16.96 43.47
C LYS A 136 50.93 -16.52 42.05
N ILE A 137 51.76 -16.81 41.06
CA ILE A 137 51.46 -16.52 39.65
C ILE A 137 50.28 -17.35 39.16
N GLU A 138 50.17 -18.62 39.56
CA GLU A 138 49.01 -19.45 39.23
C GLU A 138 47.72 -18.91 39.87
N LEU A 139 47.78 -18.47 41.13
CA LEU A 139 46.65 -17.78 41.78
C LEU A 139 46.28 -16.48 41.05
N LEU A 140 47.28 -15.67 40.69
CA LEU A 140 47.09 -14.42 39.97
C LEU A 140 46.45 -14.62 38.58
N PHE A 141 46.77 -15.73 37.92
CA PHE A 141 46.28 -16.06 36.58
C PHE A 141 44.97 -16.85 36.58
N ALA A 142 44.54 -17.42 37.71
CA ALA A 142 43.32 -18.22 37.78
C ALA A 142 42.06 -17.50 37.25
N PRO A 143 41.80 -16.22 37.58
CA PRO A 143 40.66 -15.49 37.00
C PRO A 143 40.77 -15.30 35.48
N CYS A 144 41.98 -15.05 34.96
CA CYS A 144 42.25 -14.96 33.53
C CYS A 144 41.92 -16.26 32.81
N ARG A 145 42.32 -17.40 33.41
CA ARG A 145 42.05 -18.73 32.85
C ARG A 145 40.55 -18.97 32.70
N SER A 146 39.77 -18.70 33.74
CA SER A 146 38.31 -18.83 33.71
C SER A 146 37.69 -17.94 32.63
N TYR A 147 38.09 -16.66 32.57
CA TYR A 147 37.62 -15.72 31.55
C TYR A 147 37.89 -16.21 30.11
N PHE A 148 39.12 -16.67 29.82
CA PHE A 148 39.44 -17.16 28.48
C PHE A 148 38.78 -18.49 28.15
N ALA A 149 38.55 -19.36 29.15
CA ALA A 149 37.78 -20.58 28.98
C ALA A 149 36.31 -20.27 28.61
N GLU A 150 35.68 -19.33 29.32
CA GLU A 150 34.33 -18.86 28.99
C GLU A 150 34.27 -18.24 27.58
N GLN A 151 35.25 -17.40 27.22
CA GLN A 151 35.31 -16.84 25.87
C GLN A 151 35.44 -17.92 24.79
N GLU A 152 36.20 -18.99 25.04
CA GLU A 152 36.34 -20.10 24.09
C GLU A 152 35.01 -20.85 23.93
N VAL A 153 34.29 -21.10 25.02
CA VAL A 153 32.93 -21.67 24.97
C VAL A 153 31.98 -20.76 24.16
N GLN A 154 32.05 -19.44 24.36
CA GLN A 154 31.24 -18.48 23.59
C GLN A 154 31.61 -18.46 22.09
N ARG A 155 32.90 -18.60 21.76
CA ARG A 155 33.38 -18.71 20.37
C ARG A 155 32.88 -19.99 19.71
N GLU A 156 32.97 -21.13 20.39
CA GLU A 156 32.49 -22.40 19.84
C GLU A 156 30.96 -22.40 19.69
N ALA A 157 30.23 -21.82 20.65
CA ALA A 157 28.78 -21.62 20.52
C ALA A 157 28.43 -20.71 19.32
N SER A 158 29.17 -19.60 19.13
CA SER A 158 28.99 -18.70 17.99
C SER A 158 29.30 -19.39 16.65
N LYS A 159 30.32 -20.26 16.62
CA LYS A 159 30.66 -21.07 15.45
C LYS A 159 29.53 -22.06 15.13
N ALA A 160 29.05 -22.81 16.11
CA ALA A 160 27.94 -23.75 15.92
C ALA A 160 26.66 -23.05 15.45
N GLN A 161 26.34 -21.87 15.99
CA GLN A 161 25.21 -21.06 15.52
C GLN A 161 25.37 -20.63 14.05
N ARG A 162 26.58 -20.20 13.66
CA ARG A 162 26.86 -19.85 12.26
C ARG A 162 26.72 -21.06 11.33
N GLU A 163 27.19 -22.23 11.75
CA GLU A 163 27.02 -23.48 10.99
C GLU A 163 25.55 -23.86 10.83
N SER A 164 24.74 -23.73 11.89
CA SER A 164 23.29 -23.93 11.82
C SER A 164 22.64 -22.98 10.81
N ILE A 165 22.97 -21.67 10.85
CA ILE A 165 22.41 -20.69 9.91
C ILE A 165 22.77 -21.02 8.46
N ILE A 166 23.98 -21.52 8.20
CA ILE A 166 24.39 -21.97 6.87
C ILE A 166 23.56 -23.19 6.45
N SER A 167 23.35 -24.16 7.35
CA SER A 167 22.49 -25.31 7.09
C SER A 167 21.05 -24.90 6.79
N ASP A 168 20.50 -23.93 7.53
CA ASP A 168 19.16 -23.41 7.31
C ASP A 168 19.05 -22.66 5.98
N MET A 169 20.08 -21.90 5.60
CA MET A 169 20.14 -21.23 4.29
C MET A 169 20.22 -22.26 3.15
N HIS A 170 20.96 -23.34 3.33
CA HIS A 170 21.02 -24.44 2.38
C HIS A 170 19.67 -25.17 2.26
N ALA A 171 19.01 -25.45 3.39
CA ALA A 171 17.67 -26.02 3.39
C ALA A 171 16.65 -25.12 2.68
N LEU A 172 16.76 -23.80 2.85
CA LEU A 172 15.95 -22.82 2.14
C LEU A 172 16.22 -22.84 0.62
N HIS A 173 17.47 -22.98 0.21
CA HIS A 173 17.83 -23.15 -1.20
C HIS A 173 17.21 -24.41 -1.82
N LEU A 174 17.12 -25.52 -1.07
CA LEU A 174 16.59 -26.79 -1.57
C LEU A 174 15.04 -26.86 -1.61
N GLN A 175 14.32 -25.84 -1.15
CA GLN A 175 12.86 -25.86 -1.21
C GLN A 175 12.33 -25.89 -2.66
N PRO A 176 11.22 -26.61 -2.94
CA PRO A 176 10.66 -26.75 -4.29
C PRO A 176 9.94 -25.48 -4.74
N THR A 177 10.71 -24.45 -5.10
CA THR A 177 10.20 -23.13 -5.55
C THR A 177 9.42 -23.15 -6.87
N ALA A 178 9.34 -24.32 -7.54
CA ALA A 178 8.64 -24.50 -8.80
C ALA A 178 7.17 -24.93 -8.65
N GLU A 179 6.68 -25.16 -7.42
CA GLU A 179 5.27 -25.46 -7.16
C GLU A 179 4.39 -24.20 -7.29
N ASP A 180 3.20 -24.34 -7.87
CA ASP A 180 2.31 -23.20 -8.17
C ASP A 180 1.83 -22.46 -6.90
N ASP A 181 1.61 -23.17 -5.79
CA ASP A 181 1.14 -22.63 -4.51
C ASP A 181 2.29 -22.22 -3.55
N PHE A 182 3.50 -22.06 -4.07
CA PHE A 182 4.67 -21.75 -3.24
C PHE A 182 4.57 -20.36 -2.57
N ASP A 183 4.66 -20.31 -1.23
CA ASP A 183 4.60 -19.05 -0.47
C ASP A 183 5.94 -18.29 -0.51
N TRP A 184 6.10 -17.49 -1.56
CA TRP A 184 7.25 -16.59 -1.74
C TRP A 184 7.41 -15.55 -0.63
N LYS A 185 6.33 -15.12 0.02
CA LYS A 185 6.39 -14.12 1.11
C LYS A 185 7.00 -14.74 2.36
N GLN A 186 6.61 -15.97 2.70
CA GLN A 186 7.23 -16.73 3.77
C GLN A 186 8.70 -17.03 3.43
N TYR A 187 8.99 -17.41 2.19
CA TYR A 187 10.35 -17.66 1.71
C TYR A 187 11.30 -16.46 1.89
N GLU A 188 10.91 -15.28 1.41
CA GLU A 188 11.71 -14.06 1.55
C GLU A 188 11.85 -13.63 3.02
N SER A 189 10.80 -13.83 3.83
CA SER A 189 10.85 -13.59 5.28
C SER A 189 11.88 -14.49 5.98
N GLN A 190 11.92 -15.79 5.66
CA GLN A 190 12.93 -16.72 6.18
C GLN A 190 14.34 -16.29 5.77
N TYR A 191 14.55 -15.97 4.48
CA TYR A 191 15.83 -15.45 3.98
C TYR A 191 16.29 -14.20 4.75
N ASN A 192 15.40 -13.24 4.98
CA ASN A 192 15.71 -12.01 5.71
C ASN A 192 16.03 -12.27 7.19
N ARG A 193 15.33 -13.20 7.84
CA ARG A 193 15.60 -13.63 9.21
C ARG A 193 16.98 -14.27 9.34
N LEU A 194 17.34 -15.18 8.43
CA LEU A 194 18.66 -15.82 8.41
C LEU A 194 19.79 -14.79 8.21
N ASN A 195 19.59 -13.83 7.30
CA ASN A 195 20.53 -12.73 7.11
C ASN A 195 20.70 -11.85 8.35
N LYS A 196 19.61 -11.59 9.07
CA LYS A 196 19.67 -10.86 10.34
C LYS A 196 20.41 -11.67 11.41
N ALA A 197 20.06 -12.95 11.55
CA ALA A 197 20.69 -13.87 12.49
C ALA A 197 22.20 -13.97 12.26
N TRP A 198 22.64 -14.13 11.01
CA TRP A 198 24.06 -14.19 10.63
C TRP A 198 24.87 -12.97 11.11
N ARG A 199 24.27 -11.77 11.01
CA ARG A 199 24.89 -10.50 11.44
C ARG A 199 24.93 -10.34 12.95
N SER A 200 23.99 -10.96 13.68
CA SER A 200 23.91 -10.85 15.14
C SER A 200 24.73 -11.89 15.89
N VAL A 201 25.21 -12.96 15.25
CA VAL A 201 26.03 -13.97 15.93
C VAL A 201 27.33 -13.36 16.44
N GLY A 202 27.77 -13.81 17.61
CA GLY A 202 28.99 -13.38 18.28
C GLY A 202 30.29 -13.60 17.50
N LYS A 203 31.39 -13.29 18.18
CA LYS A 203 32.74 -13.37 17.61
C LYS A 203 33.18 -14.82 17.47
N VAL A 204 33.89 -15.10 16.38
CA VAL A 204 34.64 -16.34 16.13
C VAL A 204 36.04 -15.95 15.69
N ASP A 205 36.97 -16.91 15.65
CA ASP A 205 38.31 -16.60 15.16
C ASP A 205 38.29 -16.18 13.67
N PRO A 206 39.23 -15.32 13.23
CA PRO A 206 39.19 -14.77 11.88
C PRO A 206 39.29 -15.82 10.76
N LYS A 207 39.97 -16.94 10.98
CA LYS A 207 40.17 -17.98 9.96
C LYS A 207 38.89 -18.80 9.78
N THR A 208 38.27 -19.21 10.87
CA THR A 208 36.96 -19.87 10.87
C THR A 208 35.89 -18.95 10.33
N TYR A 209 35.88 -17.67 10.72
CA TYR A 209 34.92 -16.70 10.17
C TYR A 209 34.98 -16.63 8.64
N ARG A 210 36.17 -16.52 8.06
CA ARG A 210 36.32 -16.49 6.58
C ARG A 210 35.73 -17.74 5.93
N THR A 211 36.09 -18.91 6.45
CA THR A 211 35.62 -20.20 5.93
C THR A 211 34.09 -20.31 6.01
N LEU A 212 33.50 -19.95 7.15
CA LEU A 212 32.04 -19.97 7.33
C LEU A 212 31.35 -18.91 6.47
N ASN A 213 31.92 -17.71 6.34
CA ASN A 213 31.37 -16.64 5.53
C ASN A 213 31.36 -16.99 4.04
N ASP A 214 32.40 -17.65 3.53
CA ASP A 214 32.45 -18.07 2.12
C ASP A 214 31.35 -19.10 1.81
N ARG A 215 31.16 -20.08 2.72
CA ARG A 215 30.06 -21.05 2.64
C ARG A 215 28.70 -20.37 2.71
N TYR A 216 28.51 -19.48 3.69
CA TYR A 216 27.28 -18.71 3.85
C TYR A 216 26.94 -17.89 2.59
N LYS A 217 27.95 -17.23 2.01
CA LYS A 217 27.78 -16.40 0.82
C LYS A 217 27.39 -17.22 -0.40
N SER A 218 27.96 -18.41 -0.55
CA SER A 218 27.60 -19.34 -1.63
C SER A 218 26.12 -19.72 -1.56
N GLU A 219 25.64 -20.19 -0.40
CA GLU A 219 24.22 -20.55 -0.22
C GLU A 219 23.29 -19.32 -0.33
N GLN A 220 23.70 -18.20 0.27
CA GLN A 220 22.96 -16.94 0.18
C GLN A 220 22.73 -16.53 -1.28
N GLN A 221 23.74 -16.68 -2.14
CA GLN A 221 23.65 -16.30 -3.54
C GLN A 221 22.65 -17.17 -4.30
N GLN A 222 22.53 -18.46 -3.97
CA GLN A 222 21.56 -19.35 -4.61
C GLN A 222 20.12 -18.93 -4.27
N VAL A 223 19.83 -18.73 -2.99
CA VAL A 223 18.50 -18.25 -2.54
C VAL A 223 18.18 -16.87 -3.14
N LEU A 224 19.17 -15.97 -3.17
CA LEU A 224 18.99 -14.64 -3.75
C LEU A 224 18.73 -14.70 -5.27
N ALA A 225 19.34 -15.63 -5.99
CA ALA A 225 19.09 -15.83 -7.41
C ALA A 225 17.63 -16.25 -7.68
N LEU A 226 17.09 -17.16 -6.85
CA LEU A 226 15.67 -17.57 -6.93
C LEU A 226 14.72 -16.40 -6.65
N LEU A 227 14.95 -15.64 -5.57
CA LEU A 227 14.18 -14.43 -5.26
C LEU A 227 14.24 -13.40 -6.39
N ASN A 228 15.42 -13.17 -6.96
CA ASN A 228 15.58 -12.23 -8.08
C ASN A 228 14.85 -12.71 -9.34
N ALA A 229 14.85 -14.02 -9.63
CA ALA A 229 14.11 -14.58 -10.74
C ALA A 229 12.60 -14.41 -10.55
N PHE A 230 12.08 -14.69 -9.36
CA PHE A 230 10.68 -14.44 -8.99
C PHE A 230 10.31 -12.96 -9.13
N HIS A 231 11.09 -12.05 -8.53
CA HIS A 231 10.88 -10.61 -8.65
C HIS A 231 10.90 -10.12 -10.11
N LYS A 232 11.81 -10.66 -10.93
CA LYS A 232 11.90 -10.33 -12.36
C LYS A 232 10.67 -10.80 -13.13
N SER A 233 10.15 -11.99 -12.82
CA SER A 233 8.90 -12.50 -13.41
C SER A 233 7.72 -11.59 -13.07
N ASN A 234 7.56 -11.24 -11.78
CA ASN A 234 6.51 -10.34 -11.32
C ASN A 234 6.63 -8.94 -11.92
N ALA A 235 7.86 -8.43 -12.08
CA ALA A 235 8.12 -7.16 -12.75
C ALA A 235 7.66 -7.18 -14.20
N ALA A 236 7.86 -8.28 -14.93
CA ALA A 236 7.41 -8.43 -16.31
C ALA A 236 5.87 -8.42 -16.38
N LEU A 237 5.19 -9.22 -15.55
CA LEU A 237 3.72 -9.26 -15.48
C LEU A 237 3.13 -7.89 -15.12
N LYS A 238 3.72 -7.17 -14.15
CA LYS A 238 3.31 -5.81 -13.80
C LYS A 238 3.58 -4.80 -14.92
N ASN A 239 4.68 -4.97 -15.65
CA ASN A 239 4.97 -4.12 -16.80
C ASN A 239 3.93 -4.30 -17.93
N GLU A 240 3.45 -5.52 -18.18
CA GLU A 240 2.34 -5.74 -19.10
C GLU A 240 1.06 -5.01 -18.67
N LEU A 241 0.77 -4.95 -17.36
CA LEU A 241 -0.34 -4.15 -16.85
C LEU A 241 -0.12 -2.65 -17.07
N VAL A 242 1.10 -2.15 -16.90
CA VAL A 242 1.45 -0.75 -17.18
C VAL A 242 1.25 -0.41 -18.66
N GLU A 243 1.72 -1.26 -19.56
CA GLU A 243 1.60 -1.05 -21.01
C GLU A 243 0.14 -1.05 -21.46
N LYS A 244 -0.67 -1.98 -20.95
CA LYS A 244 -2.12 -1.98 -21.20
C LYS A 244 -2.82 -0.76 -20.59
N ALA A 245 -2.45 -0.35 -19.38
CA ALA A 245 -2.99 0.88 -18.78
C ALA A 245 -2.65 2.13 -19.58
N GLN A 246 -1.46 2.18 -20.17
CA GLN A 246 -1.05 3.25 -21.09
C GLN A 246 -1.91 3.28 -22.36
N GLN A 247 -2.27 2.12 -22.92
CA GLN A 247 -3.17 2.05 -24.07
C GLN A 247 -4.58 2.51 -23.70
N LEU A 248 -5.09 2.06 -22.55
CA LEU A 248 -6.41 2.45 -22.06
C LEU A 248 -6.51 3.95 -21.76
N SER A 249 -5.43 4.60 -21.33
CA SER A 249 -5.42 6.05 -21.10
C SER A 249 -5.52 6.90 -22.37
N GLN A 250 -5.32 6.27 -23.54
CA GLN A 250 -5.49 6.85 -24.87
C GLN A 250 -6.82 6.48 -25.53
N SER A 251 -7.65 5.64 -24.89
CA SER A 251 -8.96 5.24 -25.39
C SER A 251 -9.96 6.40 -25.32
N ASP A 252 -10.80 6.53 -26.34
CA ASP A 252 -11.95 7.45 -26.34
C ASP A 252 -13.11 6.92 -25.49
N ASP A 253 -13.25 5.59 -25.36
CA ASP A 253 -14.23 4.98 -24.45
C ASP A 253 -13.67 4.96 -23.01
N LEU A 254 -13.76 6.12 -22.35
CA LEU A 254 -13.29 6.32 -20.99
C LEU A 254 -14.07 5.48 -19.96
N ALA A 255 -15.32 5.12 -20.25
CA ALA A 255 -16.15 4.33 -19.34
C ALA A 255 -15.66 2.86 -19.29
N ALA A 256 -15.47 2.24 -20.45
CA ALA A 256 -14.91 0.89 -20.54
C ALA A 256 -13.47 0.86 -20.01
N ALA A 257 -12.64 1.84 -20.38
CA ALA A 257 -11.26 1.95 -19.90
C ALA A 257 -11.16 2.02 -18.37
N CYS A 258 -12.02 2.81 -17.72
CA CYS A 258 -12.06 2.88 -16.25
C CYS A 258 -12.48 1.56 -15.59
N GLN A 259 -13.37 0.78 -16.21
CA GLN A 259 -13.78 -0.53 -15.70
C GLN A 259 -12.64 -1.55 -15.81
N GLU A 260 -11.94 -1.60 -16.95
CA GLU A 260 -10.78 -2.47 -17.13
C GLU A 260 -9.66 -2.10 -16.17
N LEU A 261 -9.30 -0.82 -16.06
CA LEU A 261 -8.27 -0.33 -15.13
C LEU A 261 -8.54 -0.75 -13.68
N LYS A 262 -9.80 -0.76 -13.22
CA LYS A 262 -10.16 -1.26 -11.88
C LYS A 262 -9.88 -2.76 -11.72
N GLN A 263 -10.15 -3.57 -12.75
CA GLN A 263 -9.82 -5.00 -12.72
C GLN A 263 -8.29 -5.20 -12.70
N MET A 264 -7.56 -4.39 -13.45
CA MET A 264 -6.09 -4.43 -13.47
C MET A 264 -5.48 -4.02 -12.13
N GLN A 265 -6.08 -3.07 -11.40
CA GLN A 265 -5.67 -2.73 -10.03
C GLN A 265 -5.80 -3.92 -9.08
N GLN A 266 -6.84 -4.75 -9.24
CA GLN A 266 -7.00 -5.99 -8.47
C GLN A 266 -5.95 -7.03 -8.86
N GLN A 267 -5.72 -7.24 -10.17
CA GLN A 267 -4.67 -8.13 -10.68
C GLN A 267 -3.27 -7.70 -10.23
N TRP A 268 -2.99 -6.39 -10.14
CA TRP A 268 -1.72 -5.88 -9.64
C TRP A 268 -1.40 -6.40 -8.24
N GLN A 269 -2.42 -6.46 -7.37
CA GLN A 269 -2.27 -6.92 -5.98
C GLN A 269 -2.01 -8.42 -5.89
N THR A 270 -2.38 -9.21 -6.91
CA THR A 270 -2.18 -10.66 -6.91
C THR A 270 -0.81 -11.10 -7.46
N ILE A 271 -0.16 -10.29 -8.32
CA ILE A 271 1.12 -10.61 -8.98
C ILE A 271 2.33 -10.67 -8.01
N GLY A 272 2.15 -10.37 -6.72
CA GLY A 272 3.24 -10.42 -5.74
C GLY A 272 4.28 -9.30 -5.90
N PHE A 273 5.38 -9.35 -5.14
CA PHE A 273 6.37 -8.27 -5.11
C PHE A 273 7.38 -8.38 -6.26
N ALA A 274 7.67 -7.26 -6.93
CA ALA A 274 8.60 -7.21 -8.06
C ALA A 274 10.01 -6.73 -7.68
N GLY A 275 10.33 -6.65 -6.39
CA GLY A 275 11.55 -6.04 -5.89
C GLY A 275 11.47 -4.52 -5.79
N LEU A 276 12.13 -3.93 -4.79
CA LEU A 276 11.92 -2.54 -4.37
C LEU A 276 12.04 -1.51 -5.52
N LYS A 277 13.07 -1.63 -6.36
CA LYS A 277 13.31 -0.68 -7.45
C LYS A 277 12.26 -0.79 -8.56
N ALA A 278 11.97 -2.02 -9.01
CA ALA A 278 11.04 -2.24 -10.11
C ALA A 278 9.60 -1.96 -9.66
N GLU A 279 9.21 -2.43 -8.48
CA GLU A 279 7.89 -2.18 -7.89
C GLU A 279 7.57 -0.69 -7.84
N ASN A 280 8.47 0.12 -7.26
CA ASN A 280 8.24 1.56 -7.13
C ASN A 280 8.11 2.24 -8.49
N ALA A 281 8.98 1.90 -9.45
CA ALA A 281 8.96 2.50 -10.78
C ALA A 281 7.70 2.11 -11.58
N LEU A 282 7.32 0.82 -11.56
CA LEU A 282 6.15 0.33 -12.28
C LEU A 282 4.86 0.85 -11.63
N TRP A 283 4.77 0.89 -10.29
CA TRP A 283 3.62 1.42 -9.58
C TRP A 283 3.37 2.90 -9.87
N GLN A 284 4.44 3.71 -9.89
CA GLN A 284 4.34 5.13 -10.25
C GLN A 284 3.74 5.32 -11.65
N LYS A 285 4.24 4.57 -12.65
CA LYS A 285 3.71 4.62 -14.03
C LYS A 285 2.27 4.11 -14.12
N PHE A 286 1.98 2.97 -13.50
CA PHE A 286 0.63 2.40 -13.50
C PHE A 286 -0.37 3.38 -12.91
N ARG A 287 -0.04 3.96 -11.75
CA ARG A 287 -0.86 4.96 -11.09
C ARG A 287 -1.04 6.21 -11.94
N GLN A 288 0.02 6.71 -12.57
CA GLN A 288 -0.07 7.87 -13.45
C GLN A 288 -1.13 7.65 -14.55
N PHE A 289 -1.07 6.54 -15.29
CA PHE A 289 -2.04 6.26 -16.35
C PHE A 289 -3.47 6.05 -15.83
N ASN A 290 -3.61 5.43 -14.66
CA ASN A 290 -4.90 5.32 -13.98
C ASN A 290 -5.46 6.72 -13.67
N ASP A 291 -4.69 7.54 -12.95
CA ASP A 291 -5.08 8.88 -12.52
C ASP A 291 -5.45 9.75 -13.73
N GLU A 292 -4.65 9.72 -14.81
CA GLU A 292 -4.95 10.43 -16.07
C GLU A 292 -6.30 10.01 -16.66
N THR A 293 -6.61 8.71 -16.70
CA THR A 293 -7.86 8.19 -17.28
C THR A 293 -9.08 8.57 -16.43
N PHE A 294 -8.97 8.43 -15.11
CA PHE A 294 -10.05 8.81 -14.18
C PHE A 294 -10.29 10.32 -14.18
N THR A 295 -9.24 11.14 -14.25
CA THR A 295 -9.38 12.59 -14.37
C THR A 295 -10.06 12.99 -15.67
N LYS A 296 -9.69 12.38 -16.82
CA LYS A 296 -10.39 12.60 -18.10
C LYS A 296 -11.87 12.26 -18.00
N ARG A 297 -12.22 11.11 -17.42
CA ARG A 297 -13.62 10.68 -17.25
C ARG A 297 -14.41 11.61 -16.33
N SER A 298 -13.80 12.08 -15.25
CA SER A 298 -14.42 13.05 -14.35
C SER A 298 -14.70 14.37 -15.07
N SER A 299 -13.74 14.86 -15.86
CA SER A 299 -13.89 16.08 -16.66
C SER A 299 -15.00 15.94 -17.71
N GLU A 300 -15.10 14.79 -18.40
CA GLU A 300 -16.16 14.53 -19.37
C GLU A 300 -17.55 14.54 -18.71
N PHE A 301 -17.67 13.89 -17.55
CA PHE A 301 -18.92 13.88 -16.79
C PHE A 301 -19.31 15.27 -16.27
N GLU A 302 -18.34 16.06 -15.81
CA GLU A 302 -18.56 17.45 -15.39
C GLU A 302 -19.01 18.33 -16.56
N GLN A 303 -18.38 18.19 -17.73
CA GLN A 303 -18.78 18.91 -18.94
C GLN A 303 -20.21 18.54 -19.37
N GLN A 304 -20.53 17.24 -19.47
CA GLN A 304 -21.89 16.78 -19.80
C GLN A 304 -22.93 17.30 -18.79
N LYS A 305 -22.57 17.36 -17.50
CA LYS A 305 -23.45 17.92 -16.47
C LYS A 305 -23.64 19.43 -16.64
N LEU A 306 -22.60 20.17 -17.00
CA LEU A 306 -22.70 21.61 -17.27
C LEU A 306 -23.58 21.87 -18.50
N GLU A 307 -23.37 21.14 -19.59
CA GLU A 307 -24.19 21.23 -20.81
C GLU A 307 -25.66 20.92 -20.53
N GLN A 308 -25.93 19.85 -19.77
CA GLN A 308 -27.31 19.52 -19.36
C GLN A 308 -27.92 20.61 -18.49
N ASN A 309 -27.16 21.18 -17.55
CA ASN A 309 -27.66 22.28 -16.70
C ASN A 309 -27.92 23.55 -17.50
N GLU A 310 -27.11 23.86 -18.51
CA GLU A 310 -27.33 25.01 -19.41
C GLU A 310 -28.58 24.78 -20.28
N SER A 311 -28.75 23.58 -20.83
CA SER A 311 -29.95 23.20 -21.58
C SER A 311 -31.21 23.28 -20.70
N ASP A 312 -31.15 22.77 -19.47
CA ASP A 312 -32.24 22.87 -18.51
C ASP A 312 -32.56 24.34 -18.17
N LYS A 313 -31.55 25.21 -17.98
CA LYS A 313 -31.76 26.64 -17.73
C LYS A 313 -32.42 27.35 -18.91
N GLN A 314 -31.99 27.06 -20.13
CA GLN A 314 -32.60 27.60 -21.35
C GLN A 314 -34.06 27.16 -21.45
N ALA A 315 -34.33 25.87 -21.25
CA ALA A 315 -35.69 25.34 -21.25
C ALA A 315 -36.58 25.96 -20.16
N VAL A 316 -36.03 26.26 -18.96
CA VAL A 316 -36.75 27.01 -17.92
C VAL A 316 -37.11 28.41 -18.40
N ALA A 317 -36.17 29.13 -19.02
CA ALA A 317 -36.38 30.49 -19.48
C ALA A 317 -37.43 30.55 -20.60
N GLU A 318 -37.32 29.68 -21.61
CA GLU A 318 -38.28 29.57 -22.70
C GLU A 318 -39.68 29.19 -22.19
N LEU A 319 -39.78 28.27 -21.21
CA LEU A 319 -41.06 27.91 -20.60
C LEU A 319 -41.68 29.09 -19.82
N ALA A 320 -40.86 29.91 -19.17
CA ALA A 320 -41.33 31.12 -18.48
C ALA A 320 -41.82 32.19 -19.46
N GLU A 321 -41.18 32.33 -20.63
CA GLU A 321 -41.67 33.19 -21.70
C GLU A 321 -43.01 32.72 -22.26
N LEU A 322 -43.19 31.39 -22.43
CA LEU A 322 -44.47 30.81 -22.84
C LEU A 322 -45.56 31.01 -21.77
N GLU A 323 -45.22 30.89 -20.48
CA GLU A 323 -46.14 31.20 -19.38
C GLU A 323 -46.54 32.68 -19.38
N ALA A 324 -45.61 33.59 -19.63
CA ALA A 324 -45.90 35.02 -19.76
C ALA A 324 -46.80 35.32 -20.98
N ALA A 325 -46.52 34.70 -22.13
CA ALA A 325 -47.33 34.87 -23.35
C ALA A 325 -48.78 34.40 -23.19
N LEU A 326 -49.06 33.49 -22.25
CA LEU A 326 -50.41 33.00 -21.99
C LEU A 326 -51.37 34.15 -21.61
N SER A 327 -50.92 35.22 -20.94
CA SER A 327 -51.80 36.34 -20.57
C SER A 327 -52.35 37.06 -21.80
N ASP A 328 -51.52 37.21 -22.83
CA ASP A 328 -51.78 38.09 -23.97
C ASP A 328 -52.57 37.39 -25.09
N VAL A 329 -52.57 36.06 -25.09
CA VAL A 329 -53.29 35.25 -26.08
C VAL A 329 -54.78 35.20 -25.76
N ASN A 330 -55.61 35.67 -26.70
CA ASN A 330 -57.08 35.67 -26.56
C ASN A 330 -57.83 34.91 -27.67
N GLN A 331 -57.09 34.29 -28.59
CA GLN A 331 -57.66 33.51 -29.70
C GLN A 331 -57.39 32.01 -29.51
N ARG A 332 -58.37 31.15 -29.81
CA ARG A 332 -58.25 29.69 -29.67
C ARG A 332 -57.10 29.10 -30.47
N ALA A 333 -56.89 29.57 -31.71
CA ALA A 333 -55.82 29.07 -32.57
C ALA A 333 -54.43 29.33 -31.97
N GLN A 334 -54.23 30.50 -31.35
CA GLN A 334 -52.99 30.88 -30.68
C GLN A 334 -52.77 30.07 -29.39
N LEU A 335 -53.83 29.70 -28.66
CA LEU A 335 -53.72 28.83 -27.48
C LEU A 335 -53.33 27.40 -27.84
N HIS A 336 -53.85 26.84 -28.93
CA HIS A 336 -53.42 25.52 -29.41
C HIS A 336 -51.97 25.50 -29.93
N ASP A 337 -51.50 26.60 -30.54
CA ASP A 337 -50.09 26.74 -30.90
C ASP A 337 -49.20 26.77 -29.63
N LEU A 338 -49.61 27.52 -28.61
CA LEU A 338 -48.90 27.58 -27.33
C LEU A 338 -48.93 26.23 -26.59
N GLU A 339 -50.04 25.51 -26.61
CA GLU A 339 -50.19 24.14 -26.10
C GLU A 339 -49.18 23.17 -26.76
N THR A 340 -49.04 23.28 -28.08
CA THR A 340 -48.11 22.45 -28.87
C THR A 340 -46.66 22.76 -28.49
N LYS A 341 -46.31 24.04 -28.33
CA LYS A 341 -44.97 24.46 -27.88
C LYS A 341 -44.66 23.97 -26.47
N VAL A 342 -45.59 24.10 -25.53
CA VAL A 342 -45.43 23.65 -24.15
C VAL A 342 -45.27 22.12 -24.06
N LYS A 343 -46.01 21.36 -24.87
CA LYS A 343 -45.85 19.89 -24.98
C LYS A 343 -44.43 19.48 -25.43
N GLY A 344 -43.74 20.30 -26.22
CA GLY A 344 -42.35 20.08 -26.62
C GLY A 344 -41.36 19.98 -25.45
N TYR A 345 -41.68 20.56 -24.29
CA TYR A 345 -40.80 20.56 -23.11
C TYR A 345 -41.05 19.38 -22.15
N THR A 346 -41.97 18.46 -22.49
CA THR A 346 -42.25 17.27 -21.66
C THR A 346 -41.05 16.32 -21.50
N GLN A 347 -40.06 16.40 -22.39
CA GLN A 347 -38.80 15.66 -22.31
C GLN A 347 -37.91 16.09 -21.13
N PHE A 348 -38.05 17.32 -20.64
CA PHE A 348 -37.29 17.84 -19.50
C PHE A 348 -37.97 17.42 -18.18
N ARG A 349 -37.48 16.33 -17.58
CA ARG A 349 -38.05 15.80 -16.32
C ARG A 349 -38.09 16.82 -15.18
N SER A 350 -37.09 17.70 -15.12
CA SER A 350 -37.02 18.81 -14.13
C SER A 350 -38.16 19.82 -14.29
N LEU A 351 -38.77 19.93 -15.48
CA LEU A 351 -39.81 20.89 -15.83
C LEU A 351 -41.23 20.30 -15.82
N ALA A 352 -41.37 18.98 -15.66
CA ALA A 352 -42.66 18.29 -15.63
C ALA A 352 -43.76 19.00 -14.80
N PRO A 353 -43.53 19.44 -13.54
CA PRO A 353 -44.59 20.11 -12.78
C PRO A 353 -45.00 21.46 -13.38
N LYS A 354 -44.05 22.22 -13.93
CA LYS A 354 -44.33 23.51 -14.57
C LYS A 354 -45.07 23.32 -15.89
N VAL A 355 -44.65 22.36 -16.70
CA VAL A 355 -45.30 22.00 -17.97
C VAL A 355 -46.74 21.58 -17.72
N THR A 356 -46.98 20.67 -16.76
CA THR A 356 -48.33 20.22 -16.42
C THR A 356 -49.22 21.37 -15.94
N LYS A 357 -48.69 22.26 -15.10
CA LYS A 357 -49.43 23.43 -14.61
C LYS A 357 -49.78 24.38 -15.76
N LEU A 358 -48.84 24.64 -16.66
CA LEU A 358 -49.06 25.54 -17.79
C LEU A 358 -50.06 24.95 -18.80
N LEU A 359 -49.99 23.64 -19.08
CA LEU A 359 -50.99 22.95 -19.89
C LEU A 359 -52.40 23.04 -19.28
N ALA A 360 -52.53 22.80 -17.97
CA ALA A 360 -53.82 22.97 -17.29
C ALA A 360 -54.35 24.41 -17.39
N ALA A 361 -53.48 25.43 -17.24
CA ALA A 361 -53.87 26.82 -17.39
C ALA A 361 -54.31 27.19 -18.83
N ILE A 362 -53.69 26.56 -19.85
CA ILE A 362 -54.10 26.70 -21.25
C ILE A 362 -55.48 26.05 -21.46
N ASP A 363 -55.68 24.84 -20.94
CA ASP A 363 -56.95 24.12 -21.02
C ASP A 363 -58.09 24.89 -20.35
N ASP A 364 -57.84 25.46 -19.17
CA ASP A 364 -58.80 26.32 -18.45
C ASP A 364 -59.15 27.56 -19.27
N LYS A 365 -58.16 28.21 -19.91
CA LYS A 365 -58.39 29.39 -20.75
C LYS A 365 -59.14 29.04 -22.03
N LEU A 366 -58.85 27.88 -22.64
CA LEU A 366 -59.60 27.35 -23.78
C LEU A 366 -61.05 27.06 -23.39
N ALA A 367 -61.30 26.43 -22.24
CA ALA A 367 -62.64 26.16 -21.72
C ALA A 367 -63.42 27.46 -21.50
N LEU A 368 -62.79 28.48 -20.89
CA LEU A 368 -63.39 29.79 -20.67
C LEU A 368 -63.75 30.50 -21.98
N LEU A 369 -62.86 30.47 -22.99
CA LEU A 369 -63.18 31.03 -24.32
C LEU A 369 -64.29 30.24 -25.02
N THR A 370 -64.40 28.92 -24.77
CA THR A 370 -65.50 28.09 -25.29
C THR A 370 -66.82 28.52 -24.68
N SER A 371 -66.89 28.54 -23.35
CA SER A 371 -68.09 28.92 -22.61
C SER A 371 -68.53 30.34 -22.95
N LYS A 372 -67.59 31.30 -23.04
CA LYS A 372 -67.92 32.69 -23.44
C LYS A 372 -68.47 32.77 -24.86
N SER A 373 -67.92 31.99 -25.79
CA SER A 373 -68.44 31.91 -27.16
C SER A 373 -69.83 31.27 -27.20
N GLU A 374 -70.06 30.21 -26.41
CA GLU A 374 -71.35 29.53 -26.30
C GLU A 374 -72.42 30.42 -25.65
N GLN A 375 -72.07 31.17 -24.62
CA GLN A 375 -72.95 32.17 -24.00
C GLN A 375 -73.27 33.30 -24.98
N ALA A 376 -72.27 33.87 -25.67
CA ALA A 376 -72.52 34.90 -26.68
C ALA A 376 -73.41 34.38 -27.83
N ASN A 377 -73.26 33.11 -28.19
CA ASN A 377 -74.12 32.42 -29.16
C ASN A 377 -75.55 32.28 -28.67
N LEU A 378 -75.73 31.95 -27.39
CA LEU A 378 -77.04 31.83 -26.74
C LEU A 378 -77.73 33.18 -26.57
N ASP A 379 -76.99 34.21 -26.15
CA ASP A 379 -77.48 35.58 -26.02
C ASP A 379 -77.93 36.11 -27.38
N ALA A 380 -77.13 35.89 -28.43
CA ALA A 380 -77.50 36.26 -29.80
C ALA A 380 -78.77 35.54 -30.28
N LEU A 381 -78.95 34.27 -29.90
CA LEU A 381 -80.18 33.53 -30.17
C LEU A 381 -81.39 34.14 -29.44
N ILE A 382 -81.25 34.41 -28.14
CA ILE A 382 -82.32 34.99 -27.33
C ILE A 382 -82.70 36.38 -27.87
N THR A 383 -81.73 37.23 -28.19
CA THR A 383 -81.99 38.56 -28.78
C THR A 383 -82.69 38.45 -30.14
N ALA A 384 -82.25 37.52 -31.01
CA ALA A 384 -82.92 37.29 -32.29
C ALA A 384 -84.38 36.86 -32.11
N LEU A 385 -84.66 36.01 -31.10
CA LEU A 385 -86.01 35.57 -30.77
C LEU A 385 -86.89 36.67 -30.16
N GLU A 386 -86.33 37.54 -29.31
CA GLU A 386 -87.05 38.68 -28.72
C GLU A 386 -87.44 39.73 -29.77
N ASN A 387 -86.55 40.01 -30.72
CA ASN A 387 -86.73 41.03 -31.75
C ASN A 387 -87.38 40.48 -33.03
N ASN A 388 -87.65 39.17 -33.10
CA ASN A 388 -88.19 38.46 -34.27
C ASN A 388 -87.30 38.63 -35.53
N GLU A 389 -85.98 38.58 -35.32
CA GLU A 389 -84.93 38.68 -36.35
C GLU A 389 -84.53 37.30 -36.91
N ALA A 390 -83.69 37.29 -37.95
CA ALA A 390 -83.19 36.05 -38.53
C ALA A 390 -82.32 35.27 -37.53
N LEU A 391 -82.66 33.99 -37.29
CA LEU A 391 -81.94 33.13 -36.37
C LEU A 391 -80.46 32.97 -36.77
N PRO A 392 -79.52 32.92 -35.80
CA PRO A 392 -78.12 32.59 -36.08
C PRO A 392 -78.01 31.23 -36.78
N SER A 393 -77.17 31.16 -37.82
CA SER A 393 -77.04 29.98 -38.71
C SER A 393 -76.75 28.67 -37.97
N GLN A 394 -76.04 28.73 -36.84
CA GLN A 394 -75.71 27.58 -35.99
C GLN A 394 -76.92 26.89 -35.33
N TYR A 395 -78.04 27.59 -35.21
CA TYR A 395 -79.30 27.06 -34.66
C TYR A 395 -80.33 26.71 -35.75
N GLN A 396 -80.01 26.90 -37.03
CA GLN A 396 -80.88 26.52 -38.14
C GLN A 396 -80.69 25.03 -38.46
N ALA A 397 -81.77 24.25 -38.42
CA ALA A 397 -81.77 22.85 -38.79
C ALA A 397 -83.09 22.47 -39.49
N PRO A 398 -83.08 21.45 -40.37
CA PRO A 398 -84.32 20.94 -40.95
C PRO A 398 -85.18 20.27 -39.87
N LEU A 399 -86.50 20.45 -39.97
CA LEU A 399 -87.48 19.79 -39.12
C LEU A 399 -87.48 18.28 -39.39
N LYS A 400 -87.29 17.48 -38.34
CA LYS A 400 -87.19 16.00 -38.40
C LYS A 400 -88.11 15.29 -37.41
N THR A 401 -88.87 16.02 -36.60
CA THR A 401 -89.71 15.46 -35.52
C THR A 401 -91.19 15.69 -35.80
N ALA A 402 -92.02 14.77 -35.29
CA ALA A 402 -93.48 14.89 -35.26
C ALA A 402 -94.02 15.46 -33.94
N LEU A 403 -93.15 15.84 -33.00
CA LEU A 403 -93.50 16.44 -31.71
C LEU A 403 -93.97 17.89 -31.90
N ASN A 404 -94.94 18.31 -31.10
CA ASN A 404 -95.43 19.68 -31.08
C ASN A 404 -94.57 20.59 -30.16
N THR A 405 -94.81 21.90 -30.20
CA THR A 405 -94.08 22.93 -29.43
C THR A 405 -94.03 22.64 -27.93
N ASP A 406 -95.16 22.24 -27.33
CA ASP A 406 -95.26 21.97 -25.90
C ASP A 406 -94.52 20.70 -25.49
N GLN A 407 -94.55 19.66 -26.32
CA GLN A 407 -93.79 18.44 -26.11
C GLN A 407 -92.28 18.72 -26.21
N LEU A 408 -91.83 19.48 -27.20
CA LEU A 408 -90.42 19.84 -27.38
C LEU A 408 -89.87 20.61 -26.18
N ILE A 409 -90.59 21.61 -25.69
CA ILE A 409 -90.16 22.40 -24.53
C ILE A 409 -90.23 21.60 -23.24
N THR A 410 -91.26 20.78 -23.06
CA THR A 410 -91.36 19.92 -21.88
C THR A 410 -90.20 18.92 -21.83
N ARG A 411 -89.80 18.35 -22.97
CA ARG A 411 -88.58 17.52 -23.07
C ARG A 411 -87.30 18.31 -22.74
N MET A 412 -87.19 19.56 -23.19
CA MET A 412 -86.08 20.45 -22.83
C MET A 412 -86.05 20.77 -21.32
N GLU A 413 -87.20 21.06 -20.71
CA GLU A 413 -87.34 21.28 -19.26
C GLU A 413 -87.00 20.03 -18.44
N ILE A 414 -87.33 18.84 -18.95
CA ILE A 414 -86.92 17.56 -18.33
C ILE A 414 -85.40 17.41 -18.37
N LEU A 415 -84.76 17.69 -19.52
CA LEU A 415 -83.32 17.58 -19.68
C LEU A 415 -82.54 18.62 -18.85
N ALA A 416 -83.04 19.85 -18.76
CA ALA A 416 -82.45 20.93 -17.95
C ALA A 416 -82.86 20.84 -16.45
N ASN A 417 -83.65 19.83 -16.07
CA ASN A 417 -84.20 19.66 -14.72
C ASN A 417 -84.97 20.88 -14.17
N VAL A 418 -85.60 21.65 -15.07
CA VAL A 418 -86.45 22.80 -14.75
C VAL A 418 -87.89 22.33 -14.57
N SER A 419 -88.67 22.99 -13.71
CA SER A 419 -90.08 22.65 -13.48
C SER A 419 -90.94 22.98 -14.70
N SER A 420 -91.73 22.01 -15.16
CA SER A 420 -92.70 22.21 -16.24
C SER A 420 -94.03 22.79 -15.73
N THR A 421 -94.70 23.56 -16.56
CA THR A 421 -96.04 24.11 -16.28
C THR A 421 -97.10 23.02 -16.17
N ASP A 422 -97.05 22.02 -17.06
CA ASP A 422 -97.94 20.85 -17.03
C ASP A 422 -97.22 19.61 -16.46
N LYS A 423 -97.60 19.22 -15.24
CA LYS A 423 -97.05 18.04 -14.56
C LYS A 423 -97.47 16.71 -15.20
N SER A 424 -98.65 16.67 -15.84
CA SER A 424 -99.16 15.48 -16.51
C SER A 424 -98.40 15.24 -17.81
N LEU A 425 -98.23 16.30 -18.62
CA LEU A 425 -97.42 16.25 -19.85
C LEU A 425 -95.97 15.91 -19.55
N ARG A 426 -95.40 16.46 -18.47
CA ARG A 426 -94.03 16.12 -18.03
C ARG A 426 -93.88 14.62 -17.74
N MET A 427 -94.83 14.01 -17.05
CA MET A 427 -94.78 12.58 -16.75
C MET A 427 -94.88 11.73 -18.03
N ALA A 428 -95.78 12.10 -18.95
CA ALA A 428 -95.96 11.42 -20.22
C ALA A 428 -94.68 11.49 -21.10
N GLU A 429 -94.08 12.69 -21.22
CA GLU A 429 -92.86 12.86 -21.98
C GLU A 429 -91.63 12.24 -21.29
N GLN A 430 -91.58 12.18 -19.95
CA GLN A 430 -90.55 11.41 -19.24
C GLN A 430 -90.59 9.92 -19.60
N VAL A 431 -91.79 9.33 -19.68
CA VAL A 431 -91.96 7.93 -20.09
C VAL A 431 -91.60 7.75 -21.57
N ALA A 432 -92.02 8.67 -22.45
CA ALA A 432 -91.68 8.62 -23.86
C ALA A 432 -90.18 8.75 -24.11
N MET A 433 -89.49 9.66 -23.42
CA MET A 433 -88.04 9.82 -23.51
C MET A 433 -87.28 8.61 -22.98
N LEU A 434 -87.82 7.88 -21.99
CA LEU A 434 -87.26 6.61 -21.54
C LEU A 434 -87.39 5.52 -22.60
N ASP A 435 -88.54 5.43 -23.29
CA ASP A 435 -88.74 4.50 -24.40
C ASP A 435 -87.82 4.82 -25.59
N ASP A 436 -87.71 6.10 -25.96
CA ASP A 436 -86.80 6.59 -27.01
C ASP A 436 -85.34 6.21 -26.67
N LYS A 437 -84.94 6.37 -25.39
CA LYS A 437 -83.62 5.94 -24.91
C LYS A 437 -83.40 4.43 -25.00
N HIS A 438 -84.42 3.61 -24.74
CA HIS A 438 -84.36 2.16 -24.91
C HIS A 438 -84.25 1.74 -26.39
N ARG A 439 -84.75 2.57 -27.32
CA ARG A 439 -84.62 2.39 -28.77
C ARG A 439 -83.32 2.94 -29.36
N GLY A 440 -82.48 3.58 -28.54
CA GLY A 440 -81.23 4.21 -28.98
C GLY A 440 -81.40 5.59 -29.60
N GLU A 441 -82.61 6.15 -29.58
CA GLU A 441 -82.93 7.49 -30.08
C GLU A 441 -82.77 8.51 -28.94
N HIS A 442 -81.53 8.87 -28.61
CA HIS A 442 -81.26 9.91 -27.61
C HIS A 442 -80.96 11.24 -28.29
N ALA A 443 -81.86 12.21 -28.08
CA ALA A 443 -81.64 13.61 -28.43
C ALA A 443 -81.22 14.42 -27.21
N ASP A 444 -80.32 15.38 -27.43
CA ASP A 444 -79.86 16.34 -26.43
C ASP A 444 -80.68 17.64 -26.45
N LEU A 445 -80.41 18.52 -25.49
CA LEU A 445 -81.09 19.80 -25.35
C LEU A 445 -80.98 20.65 -26.63
N ASN A 446 -79.82 20.63 -27.28
CA ASN A 446 -79.54 21.40 -28.49
C ASN A 446 -80.33 20.86 -29.70
N TYR A 447 -80.50 19.54 -29.82
CA TYR A 447 -81.37 18.93 -30.82
C TYR A 447 -82.80 19.42 -30.65
N TYR A 448 -83.38 19.32 -29.44
CA TYR A 448 -84.75 19.76 -29.20
C TYR A 448 -84.93 21.26 -29.41
N LEU A 449 -83.95 22.08 -29.01
CA LEU A 449 -83.91 23.51 -29.28
C LEU A 449 -83.98 23.78 -30.79
N LYS A 450 -83.13 23.13 -31.60
CA LYS A 450 -83.12 23.29 -33.06
C LYS A 450 -84.43 22.86 -33.70
N GLN A 451 -85.04 21.78 -33.21
CA GLN A 451 -86.32 21.30 -33.72
C GLN A 451 -87.49 22.21 -33.34
N LEU A 452 -87.46 22.79 -32.14
CA LEU A 452 -88.41 23.81 -31.69
C LEU A 452 -88.35 25.04 -32.60
N LEU A 453 -87.13 25.56 -32.84
CA LEU A 453 -86.89 26.70 -33.70
C LEU A 453 -87.28 26.44 -35.17
N ALA A 454 -87.08 25.22 -35.66
CA ALA A 454 -87.48 24.80 -37.00
C ALA A 454 -89.00 24.68 -37.15
N LEU A 455 -89.70 24.16 -36.12
CA LEU A 455 -91.16 24.03 -36.10
C LEU A 455 -91.85 25.40 -36.05
N SER A 456 -91.25 26.33 -35.32
CA SER A 456 -91.82 27.65 -35.07
C SER A 456 -91.43 28.71 -36.13
N ALA A 457 -90.72 28.30 -37.19
CA ALA A 457 -90.15 29.18 -38.21
C ALA A 457 -89.33 30.36 -37.65
N GLY A 458 -88.70 30.15 -36.48
CA GLY A 458 -87.93 31.17 -35.78
C GLY A 458 -88.72 32.23 -35.01
N SER A 459 -90.04 32.10 -34.90
CA SER A 459 -90.88 32.93 -34.03
C SER A 459 -91.44 32.09 -32.89
N VAL A 460 -91.39 32.56 -31.64
CA VAL A 460 -91.78 31.79 -30.46
C VAL A 460 -92.77 32.63 -29.65
N GLU A 461 -93.88 32.04 -29.18
CA GLU A 461 -94.86 32.77 -28.38
C GLU A 461 -94.25 33.29 -27.06
N PRO A 462 -94.77 34.40 -26.47
CA PRO A 462 -94.17 35.01 -25.28
C PRO A 462 -94.03 34.07 -24.07
N ASP A 463 -95.01 33.18 -23.86
CA ASP A 463 -94.98 32.17 -22.78
C ASP A 463 -93.88 31.12 -23.05
N THR A 464 -93.84 30.63 -24.29
CA THR A 464 -92.86 29.69 -24.82
C THR A 464 -91.43 30.23 -24.75
N LEU A 465 -91.22 31.52 -25.06
CA LEU A 465 -89.94 32.22 -24.96
C LEU A 465 -89.49 32.36 -23.49
N THR A 466 -90.42 32.61 -22.57
CA THR A 466 -90.12 32.71 -21.13
C THR A 466 -89.65 31.36 -20.57
N ARG A 467 -90.33 30.28 -20.96
CA ARG A 467 -89.94 28.90 -20.63
C ARG A 467 -88.61 28.52 -21.28
N LEU A 468 -88.38 28.95 -22.52
CA LEU A 468 -87.12 28.72 -23.24
C LEU A 468 -85.93 29.43 -22.57
N LYS A 469 -86.09 30.68 -22.13
CA LYS A 469 -85.06 31.39 -21.37
C LYS A 469 -84.76 30.71 -20.03
N ALA A 470 -85.80 30.28 -19.31
CA ALA A 470 -85.63 29.59 -18.04
C ALA A 470 -84.92 28.22 -18.19
N THR A 471 -85.13 27.54 -19.31
CA THR A 471 -84.48 26.25 -19.61
C THR A 471 -83.06 26.38 -20.13
N LEU A 472 -82.75 27.44 -20.87
CA LEU A 472 -81.40 27.69 -21.41
C LEU A 472 -80.46 28.39 -20.41
N ALA A 473 -81.02 29.00 -19.36
CA ALA A 473 -80.25 29.63 -18.27
C ALA A 473 -79.94 28.68 -17.09
N ALA A 474 -80.58 27.51 -17.05
CA ALA A 474 -80.36 26.45 -16.07
C ALA A 474 -79.25 25.51 -16.55
#